data_AF-A0A2V6UI51-F1
#
_entry.id   AF-A0A2V6UI51-F1
#
_cell.length_a   1.000
_cell.length_b   1.000
_cell.length_c   1.000
_cell.angle_alpha   90.00
_cell.angle_beta   90.00
_cell.angle_gamma   90.00
#
_symmetry.space_group_name_H-M   'P 1'
#
loop_
_entity.id
_entity.type
_entity.pdbx_description
1 polymer ?
#
loop_
_entity_poly.entity_id
_entity_poly.type
_entity_poly.pdbx_seq_one_letter_code
_entity_poly.pdbx_strand_id
1 'polypeptide(L)'
;MAGLRAPASAEPSLPDPYDFSVVLGGPLYQIIRRAHLSGDALQLWRRRILFITLIAWLPLLILSVLGGRAWGNAVAVPFLLDIEVHVRWLVTLPLLIVAELVVHQRMLPLVRQFLERGLIPDVSRAKFDAAVTAAQRLRNSAVAEGLLIVLVYVVVLFIWPHYGVLNVATWYAVPGGGGRQLSPAGWWFVYVSLPLFQFILVRWYFRMFLWIRFLWQVARCTLTLVPTHPDRVAGLGFLSSSVVAFAPLLAAHGTLLAGAIANRIFFEGATLLQFKVEIIVVVAFLLLVVLGPLLLFTPHLAAARRVGLREYGTLAQRYVREFDDKWLRGHASAGEPLLGSADIQSLADLGNSFELVRSMRMAPITRDAILQLAVITLLPVAPLLLTMISLEELLKRLVQVLL
;
A
#
# COMPACT_ATOMS: atom_id res chain seq x y z
N MET A 1 -51.12 35.14 -8.18
CA MET A 1 -49.77 35.72 -7.94
C MET A 1 -49.22 35.15 -6.65
N ALA A 2 -48.37 34.14 -6.73
CA ALA A 2 -47.61 33.60 -5.61
C ALA A 2 -46.19 33.32 -6.13
N GLY A 3 -45.21 34.01 -5.54
CA GLY A 3 -43.84 34.07 -6.02
C GLY A 3 -43.09 32.74 -5.86
N LEU A 4 -42.57 32.23 -6.97
CA LEU A 4 -41.56 31.18 -7.00
C LEU A 4 -40.23 31.78 -6.52
N ARG A 5 -39.81 31.40 -5.31
CA ARG A 5 -38.44 31.66 -4.82
C ARG A 5 -37.46 30.81 -5.63
N ALA A 6 -36.51 31.45 -6.29
CA ALA A 6 -35.36 30.81 -6.91
C ALA A 6 -34.52 30.05 -5.86
N PRO A 7 -33.90 28.91 -6.20
CA PRO A 7 -33.00 28.23 -5.28
C PRO A 7 -31.78 29.10 -5.01
N ALA A 8 -31.49 29.31 -3.73
CA ALA A 8 -30.32 30.03 -3.26
C ALA A 8 -29.05 29.43 -3.88
N SER A 9 -28.24 30.31 -4.48
CA SER A 9 -26.89 30.02 -4.94
C SER A 9 -26.09 29.38 -3.81
N ALA A 10 -25.65 28.13 -4.01
CA ALA A 10 -24.69 27.48 -3.14
C ALA A 10 -23.42 28.33 -3.11
N GLU A 11 -23.14 28.95 -1.96
CA GLU A 11 -21.84 29.57 -1.70
C GLU A 11 -20.74 28.50 -1.84
N PRO A 12 -19.58 28.85 -2.42
CA PRO A 12 -18.46 27.92 -2.50
C PRO A 12 -18.00 27.58 -1.08
N SER A 13 -18.26 26.33 -0.65
CA SER A 13 -17.74 25.77 0.60
C SER A 13 -16.24 26.03 0.69
N LEU A 14 -15.81 26.74 1.75
CA LEU A 14 -14.39 26.96 2.06
C LEU A 14 -13.66 25.61 2.02
N PRO A 15 -12.46 25.52 1.44
CA PRO A 15 -11.72 24.27 1.38
C PRO A 15 -11.46 23.74 2.80
N ASP A 16 -11.92 22.53 3.10
CA ASP A 16 -11.71 21.88 4.39
C ASP A 16 -10.19 21.66 4.60
N PRO A 17 -9.58 22.20 5.67
CA PRO A 17 -8.16 22.00 5.96
C PRO A 17 -7.75 20.52 6.12
N TYR A 18 -8.72 19.62 6.35
CA TYR A 18 -8.51 18.21 6.61
C TYR A 18 -8.68 17.29 5.38
N ASP A 19 -8.86 17.85 4.17
CA ASP A 19 -8.89 17.10 2.91
C ASP A 19 -7.46 16.62 2.52
N PHE A 20 -6.95 15.64 3.28
CA PHE A 20 -5.60 15.14 3.14
C PHE A 20 -5.48 14.13 1.99
N SER A 21 -4.97 14.59 0.85
CA SER A 21 -4.89 13.74 -0.35
C SER A 21 -3.72 12.74 -0.48
N VAL A 22 -2.52 12.82 0.10
CA VAL A 22 -1.30 12.00 -0.27
C VAL A 22 -0.89 11.96 -1.77
N VAL A 23 -1.81 11.98 -2.73
CA VAL A 23 -1.62 11.62 -4.13
C VAL A 23 -1.84 12.81 -5.08
N LEU A 24 -2.83 13.66 -4.79
CA LEU A 24 -3.15 14.85 -5.57
C LEU A 24 -2.34 16.04 -5.03
N GLY A 25 -1.40 16.52 -5.85
CA GLY A 25 -0.50 17.62 -5.53
C GLY A 25 0.85 17.50 -6.25
N GLY A 26 1.51 18.64 -6.43
CA GLY A 26 2.83 18.79 -7.08
C GLY A 26 2.79 19.42 -8.49
N PRO A 27 3.89 20.02 -8.96
CA PRO A 27 4.03 20.58 -10.31
C PRO A 27 3.58 19.64 -11.45
N LEU A 28 3.95 18.35 -11.44
CA LEU A 28 3.47 17.44 -12.50
C LEU A 28 1.97 17.21 -12.45
N TYR A 29 1.35 17.23 -11.26
CA TYR A 29 -0.11 17.16 -11.16
C TYR A 29 -0.76 18.41 -11.78
N GLN A 30 -0.16 19.59 -11.60
CA GLN A 30 -0.62 20.82 -12.27
C GLN A 30 -0.41 20.78 -13.79
N ILE A 31 0.68 20.20 -14.27
CA ILE A 31 0.94 20.00 -15.71
C ILE A 31 -0.07 19.01 -16.31
N ILE A 32 -0.34 17.88 -15.65
CA ILE A 32 -1.33 16.88 -16.08
C ILE A 32 -2.75 17.47 -16.05
N ARG A 33 -3.07 18.32 -15.06
CA ARG A 33 -4.34 19.06 -15.00
C ARG A 33 -4.45 20.08 -16.14
N ARG A 34 -3.39 20.84 -16.43
CA ARG A 34 -3.31 21.77 -17.58
C ARG A 34 -3.36 21.06 -18.93
N ALA A 35 -2.89 19.82 -19.02
CA ALA A 35 -3.01 18.98 -20.21
C ALA A 35 -4.41 18.34 -20.38
N HIS A 36 -5.40 18.70 -19.53
CA HIS A 36 -6.74 18.09 -19.51
C HIS A 36 -6.72 16.56 -19.30
N LEU A 37 -5.66 16.03 -18.68
CA LEU A 37 -5.49 14.60 -18.38
C LEU A 37 -5.89 14.24 -16.94
N SER A 38 -6.20 15.25 -16.11
CA SER A 38 -6.77 15.08 -14.77
C SER A 38 -7.81 16.18 -14.49
N GLY A 39 -9.06 15.79 -14.26
CA GLY A 39 -10.14 16.71 -13.84
C GLY A 39 -10.32 16.74 -12.31
N ASP A 40 -11.25 17.59 -11.83
CA ASP A 40 -11.48 17.89 -10.40
C ASP A 40 -11.92 16.68 -9.57
N ALA A 41 -12.42 15.62 -10.20
CA ALA A 41 -12.83 14.41 -9.50
C ALA A 41 -12.51 13.15 -10.32
N LEU A 42 -11.23 12.79 -10.50
CA LEU A 42 -10.78 11.44 -10.93
C LEU A 42 -11.33 10.89 -12.27
N GLN A 43 -12.26 11.55 -12.96
CA GLN A 43 -13.04 11.05 -14.10
C GLN A 43 -12.21 10.72 -15.35
N LEU A 44 -10.95 11.15 -15.40
CA LEU A 44 -10.04 10.93 -16.53
C LEU A 44 -8.97 9.87 -16.24
N TRP A 45 -9.08 9.12 -15.14
CA TRP A 45 -8.05 8.13 -14.75
C TRP A 45 -7.80 7.08 -15.83
N ARG A 46 -8.86 6.60 -16.52
CA ARG A 46 -8.74 5.66 -17.65
C ARG A 46 -7.92 6.27 -18.80
N ARG A 47 -8.17 7.54 -19.13
CA ARG A 47 -7.42 8.26 -20.17
C ARG A 47 -5.96 8.45 -19.77
N ARG A 48 -5.69 8.78 -18.49
CA ARG A 48 -4.32 8.91 -17.97
C ARG A 48 -3.55 7.59 -18.03
N ILE A 49 -4.16 6.47 -17.63
CA ILE A 49 -3.53 5.15 -17.74
C ILE A 49 -3.22 4.84 -19.20
N LEU A 50 -4.21 4.95 -20.09
CA LEU A 50 -4.02 4.66 -21.51
C LEU A 50 -2.94 5.55 -22.12
N PHE A 51 -2.99 6.86 -21.90
CA PHE A 51 -2.04 7.80 -22.47
C PHE A 51 -0.60 7.55 -22.00
N ILE A 52 -0.37 7.42 -20.69
CA ILE A 52 0.97 7.18 -20.13
C ILE A 52 1.50 5.82 -20.59
N THR A 53 0.65 4.79 -20.61
CA THR A 53 1.03 3.45 -21.07
C THR A 53 1.38 3.44 -22.55
N LEU A 54 0.58 4.11 -23.39
CA LEU A 54 0.82 4.20 -24.83
C LEU A 54 2.10 4.99 -25.14
N ILE A 55 2.38 6.10 -24.45
CA ILE A 55 3.64 6.84 -24.63
C ILE A 55 4.85 5.97 -24.26
N ALA A 56 4.74 5.19 -23.18
CA ALA A 56 5.83 4.33 -22.73
C ALA A 56 6.08 3.15 -23.68
N TRP A 57 5.03 2.60 -24.32
CA TRP A 57 5.09 1.33 -25.03
C TRP A 57 4.98 1.43 -26.56
N LEU A 58 4.06 2.24 -27.09
CA LEU A 58 3.73 2.26 -28.52
C LEU A 58 4.91 2.69 -29.42
N PRO A 59 5.69 3.74 -29.08
CA PRO A 59 6.86 4.10 -29.87
C PRO A 59 7.92 2.98 -29.92
N LEU A 60 8.06 2.20 -28.84
CA LEU A 60 8.97 1.05 -28.82
C LEU A 60 8.57 0.00 -29.83
N LEU A 61 7.26 -0.31 -29.91
CA LEU A 61 6.74 -1.24 -30.92
C LEU A 61 7.02 -0.72 -32.33
N ILE A 62 6.61 0.52 -32.63
CA ILE A 62 6.75 1.11 -33.97
C ILE A 62 8.23 1.10 -34.40
N LEU A 63 9.14 1.59 -33.55
CA LEU A 63 10.56 1.65 -33.85
C LEU A 63 11.19 0.25 -33.97
N SER A 64 10.72 -0.73 -33.21
CA SER A 64 11.19 -2.12 -33.32
C SER A 64 10.72 -2.79 -34.61
N VAL A 65 9.49 -2.49 -35.07
CA VAL A 65 8.97 -2.97 -36.36
C VAL A 65 9.74 -2.36 -37.52
N LEU A 66 9.87 -1.03 -37.53
CA LEU A 66 10.63 -0.32 -38.57
C LEU A 66 12.10 -0.73 -38.60
N GLY A 67 12.67 -1.04 -37.42
CA GLY A 67 14.03 -1.53 -37.30
C GLY A 67 14.21 -3.02 -37.59
N GLY A 68 13.16 -3.76 -37.97
CA GLY A 68 13.22 -5.20 -38.28
C GLY A 68 13.57 -6.11 -37.10
N ARG A 69 13.36 -5.63 -35.86
CA ARG A 69 13.72 -6.33 -34.59
C ARG A 69 12.51 -6.70 -33.74
N ALA A 70 11.30 -6.51 -34.27
CA ALA A 70 10.08 -6.81 -33.54
C ALA A 70 9.82 -8.32 -33.42
N TRP A 71 10.19 -9.10 -34.45
CA TRP A 71 10.05 -10.56 -34.51
C TRP A 71 11.16 -11.18 -35.39
N GLY A 72 11.20 -12.51 -35.46
CA GLY A 72 12.17 -13.26 -36.26
C GLY A 72 13.52 -13.42 -35.57
N ASN A 73 14.55 -13.79 -36.35
CA ASN A 73 15.85 -14.23 -35.84
C ASN A 73 16.95 -13.16 -35.94
N ALA A 74 16.57 -11.89 -36.17
CA ALA A 74 17.53 -10.79 -36.31
C ALA A 74 18.27 -10.45 -35.01
N VAL A 75 17.64 -10.75 -33.86
CA VAL A 75 18.20 -10.58 -32.50
C VAL A 75 17.77 -11.79 -31.65
N ALA A 76 18.53 -12.10 -30.60
CA ALA A 76 18.21 -13.22 -29.72
C ALA A 76 16.92 -12.97 -28.91
N VAL A 77 16.66 -11.70 -28.56
CA VAL A 77 15.41 -11.29 -27.89
C VAL A 77 14.69 -10.22 -28.73
N PRO A 78 13.77 -10.64 -29.62
CA PRO A 78 12.89 -9.72 -30.35
C PRO A 78 11.91 -9.01 -29.41
N PHE A 79 11.46 -7.82 -29.79
CA PHE A 79 10.58 -6.99 -28.94
C PHE A 79 9.33 -7.74 -28.48
N LEU A 80 8.64 -8.46 -29.38
CA LEU A 80 7.38 -9.14 -29.05
C LEU A 80 7.53 -10.35 -28.12
N LEU A 81 8.76 -10.86 -27.96
CA LEU A 81 9.05 -11.98 -27.07
C LEU A 81 9.64 -11.51 -25.73
N ASP A 82 9.94 -10.21 -25.58
CA ASP A 82 10.46 -9.64 -24.34
C ASP A 82 9.33 -9.46 -23.31
N ILE A 83 9.09 -10.51 -22.52
CA ILE A 83 8.00 -10.59 -21.54
C ILE A 83 8.15 -9.48 -20.49
N GLU A 84 9.36 -9.23 -20.01
CA GLU A 84 9.60 -8.19 -19.00
C GLU A 84 9.14 -6.81 -19.47
N VAL A 85 9.44 -6.45 -20.73
CA VAL A 85 9.04 -5.17 -21.33
C VAL A 85 7.51 -5.07 -21.39
N HIS A 86 6.83 -6.11 -21.86
CA HIS A 86 5.36 -6.11 -21.94
C HIS A 86 4.71 -6.04 -20.56
N VAL A 87 5.18 -6.83 -19.60
CA VAL A 87 4.64 -6.84 -18.23
C VAL A 87 4.87 -5.48 -17.56
N ARG A 88 6.07 -4.91 -17.68
CA ARG A 88 6.42 -3.61 -17.08
C ARG A 88 5.51 -2.50 -17.59
N TRP A 89 5.27 -2.44 -18.90
CA TRP A 89 4.53 -1.34 -19.50
C TRP A 89 3.02 -1.53 -19.53
N LEU A 90 2.55 -2.73 -19.84
CA LEU A 90 1.12 -3.01 -20.04
C LEU A 90 0.41 -3.49 -18.78
N VAL A 91 1.16 -3.89 -17.73
CA VAL A 91 0.58 -4.39 -16.48
C VAL A 91 1.08 -3.59 -15.28
N THR A 92 2.39 -3.57 -15.02
CA THR A 92 2.98 -2.93 -13.84
C THR A 92 2.69 -1.43 -13.80
N LEU A 93 2.96 -0.72 -14.89
CA LEU A 93 2.75 0.73 -14.97
C LEU A 93 1.27 1.13 -14.75
N PRO A 94 0.27 0.50 -15.43
CA PRO A 94 -1.14 0.68 -15.10
C PRO A 94 -1.46 0.39 -13.63
N LEU A 95 -0.95 -0.69 -13.04
CA LEU A 95 -1.17 -1.02 -11.63
C LEU A 95 -0.62 0.05 -10.70
N LEU A 96 0.57 0.60 -10.99
CA LEU A 96 1.13 1.73 -10.24
C LEU A 96 0.26 2.98 -10.35
N ILE A 97 -0.37 3.24 -11.49
CA ILE A 97 -1.29 4.38 -11.65
C ILE A 97 -2.62 4.12 -10.92
N VAL A 98 -3.16 2.89 -10.99
CA VAL A 98 -4.37 2.49 -10.25
C VAL A 98 -4.14 2.55 -8.75
N ALA A 99 -2.97 2.14 -8.28
CA ALA A 99 -2.60 2.26 -6.87
C ALA A 99 -2.78 3.72 -6.39
N GLU A 100 -2.59 4.72 -7.27
CA GLU A 100 -2.61 6.13 -6.86
C GLU A 100 -4.04 6.50 -6.48
N LEU A 101 -4.99 6.07 -7.32
CA LEU A 101 -6.42 6.24 -7.09
C LEU A 101 -6.85 5.55 -5.79
N VAL A 102 -6.50 4.28 -5.63
CA VAL A 102 -6.93 3.46 -4.49
C VAL A 102 -6.39 4.01 -3.18
N VAL A 103 -5.09 4.32 -3.12
CA VAL A 103 -4.47 4.91 -1.94
C VAL A 103 -5.06 6.29 -1.69
N HIS A 104 -5.22 7.14 -2.70
CA HIS A 104 -5.82 8.46 -2.50
C HIS A 104 -7.20 8.39 -1.81
N GLN A 105 -8.10 7.57 -2.35
CA GLN A 105 -9.46 7.43 -1.84
C GLN A 105 -9.51 6.85 -0.44
N ARG A 106 -8.62 5.90 -0.13
CA ARG A 106 -8.62 5.22 1.17
C ARG A 106 -7.85 5.97 2.25
N MET A 107 -6.84 6.77 1.90
CA MET A 107 -6.00 7.47 2.88
C MET A 107 -6.66 8.75 3.43
N LEU A 108 -7.51 9.41 2.63
CA LEU A 108 -8.14 10.69 3.00
C LEU A 108 -9.04 10.57 4.25
N PRO A 109 -9.90 9.54 4.40
CA PRO A 109 -10.66 9.34 5.63
C PRO A 109 -9.83 8.92 6.85
N LEU A 110 -8.62 8.36 6.67
CA LEU A 110 -7.84 7.82 7.80
C LEU A 110 -7.30 8.92 8.71
N VAL A 111 -6.87 10.04 8.13
CA VAL A 111 -6.40 11.19 8.92
C VAL A 111 -7.56 11.74 9.76
N ARG A 112 -8.74 11.82 9.17
CA ARG A 112 -9.96 12.28 9.84
C ARG A 112 -10.40 11.34 10.98
N GLN A 113 -10.21 10.03 10.82
CA GLN A 113 -10.54 9.06 11.87
C GLN A 113 -9.74 9.22 13.16
N PHE A 114 -8.53 9.78 13.13
CA PHE A 114 -7.81 10.12 14.37
C PHE A 114 -8.56 11.17 15.20
N LEU A 115 -9.23 12.12 14.54
CA LEU A 115 -9.99 13.19 15.18
C LEU A 115 -11.42 12.74 15.52
N GLU A 116 -12.13 12.09 14.59
CA GLU A 116 -13.51 11.62 14.80
C GLU A 116 -13.63 10.61 15.93
N ARG A 117 -12.60 9.79 16.13
CA ARG A 117 -12.54 8.81 17.23
C ARG A 117 -12.01 9.39 18.54
N GLY A 118 -11.71 10.69 18.60
CA GLY A 118 -11.18 11.34 19.80
C GLY A 118 -9.81 10.80 20.25
N LEU A 119 -9.03 10.21 19.34
CA LEU A 119 -7.74 9.59 19.67
C LEU A 119 -6.64 10.64 19.91
N ILE A 120 -6.83 11.86 19.40
CA ILE A 120 -5.94 12.99 19.62
C ILE A 120 -6.57 13.92 20.66
N PRO A 121 -6.05 14.00 21.89
CA PRO A 121 -6.49 14.96 22.88
C PRO A 121 -6.07 16.38 22.51
N ASP A 122 -6.75 17.39 23.05
CA ASP A 122 -6.53 18.81 22.73
C ASP A 122 -5.07 19.25 22.93
N VAL A 123 -4.40 18.72 23.96
CA VAL A 123 -2.98 18.97 24.25
C VAL A 123 -2.03 18.56 23.12
N SER A 124 -2.43 17.61 22.27
CA SER A 124 -1.66 17.12 21.13
C SER A 124 -2.19 17.63 19.79
N ARG A 125 -3.28 18.40 19.77
CA ARG A 125 -3.93 18.88 18.54
C ARG A 125 -2.98 19.68 17.66
N ALA A 126 -2.27 20.65 18.25
CA ALA A 126 -1.29 21.47 17.52
C ALA A 126 -0.15 20.64 16.89
N LYS A 127 0.30 19.57 17.57
CA LYS A 127 1.35 18.68 17.04
C LYS A 127 0.82 17.84 15.88
N PHE A 128 -0.42 17.36 15.98
CA PHE A 128 -1.09 16.62 14.92
C PHE A 128 -1.29 17.50 13.67
N ASP A 129 -1.81 18.71 13.84
CA ASP A 129 -2.04 19.65 12.73
C ASP A 129 -0.71 20.02 12.05
N ALA A 130 0.36 20.26 12.83
CA ALA A 130 1.69 20.49 12.29
C ALA A 130 2.24 19.29 11.48
N ALA A 131 1.93 18.05 11.91
CA ALA A 131 2.31 16.84 11.16
C ALA A 131 1.57 16.74 9.82
N VAL A 132 0.27 17.06 9.80
CA VAL A 132 -0.56 17.13 8.58
C VAL A 132 -0.01 18.19 7.64
N THR A 133 0.22 19.42 8.11
CA THR A 133 0.76 20.52 7.29
C THR A 133 2.16 20.20 6.75
N ALA A 134 3.03 19.58 7.57
CA ALA A 134 4.36 19.16 7.11
C ALA A 134 4.28 18.10 6.00
N ALA A 135 3.35 17.14 6.12
CA ALA A 135 3.11 16.14 5.09
C ALA A 135 2.59 16.76 3.79
N GLN A 136 1.65 17.71 3.88
CA GLN A 136 1.14 18.44 2.71
C GLN A 136 2.23 19.28 2.03
N ARG A 137 3.06 20.00 2.81
CA ARG A 137 4.14 20.83 2.29
C ARG A 137 5.17 20.02 1.52
N LEU A 138 5.60 18.88 2.08
CA LEU A 138 6.59 18.03 1.44
C LEU A 138 6.02 17.32 0.20
N ARG A 139 4.75 16.89 0.24
CA ARG A 139 4.03 16.35 -0.91
C ARG A 139 3.95 17.34 -2.08
N ASN A 140 3.71 18.61 -1.79
CA ASN A 140 3.53 19.66 -2.78
C ASN A 140 4.85 20.35 -3.19
N SER A 141 6.01 19.86 -2.70
CA SER A 141 7.31 20.48 -2.96
C SER A 141 7.79 20.24 -4.38
N ALA A 142 7.95 21.32 -5.15
CA ALA A 142 8.52 21.28 -6.49
C ALA A 142 9.99 20.83 -6.48
N VAL A 143 10.74 21.20 -5.43
CA VAL A 143 12.13 20.80 -5.25
C VAL A 143 12.22 19.29 -5.06
N ALA A 144 11.35 18.70 -4.24
CA ALA A 144 11.34 17.26 -4.04
C ALA A 144 11.08 16.52 -5.37
N GLU A 145 10.09 17.00 -6.14
CA GLU A 145 9.79 16.42 -7.46
C GLU A 145 10.94 16.56 -8.46
N GLY A 146 11.59 17.73 -8.51
CA GLY A 146 12.78 17.95 -9.33
C GLY A 146 13.94 17.02 -8.94
N LEU A 147 14.19 16.83 -7.64
CA LEU A 147 15.19 15.90 -7.13
C LEU A 147 14.88 14.45 -7.53
N LEU A 148 13.60 14.04 -7.52
CA LEU A 148 13.21 12.71 -8.00
C LEU A 148 13.52 12.53 -9.49
N ILE A 149 13.24 13.54 -10.32
CA ILE A 149 13.57 13.49 -11.76
C ILE A 149 15.08 13.36 -11.95
N VAL A 150 15.87 14.21 -11.28
CA VAL A 150 17.34 14.15 -11.34
C VAL A 150 17.85 12.78 -10.90
N LEU A 151 17.36 12.27 -9.77
CA LEU A 151 17.73 10.95 -9.26
C LEU A 151 17.46 9.85 -10.29
N VAL A 152 16.29 9.87 -10.93
CA VAL A 152 15.93 8.89 -11.95
C VAL A 152 16.88 8.94 -13.14
N TYR A 153 17.15 10.12 -13.69
CA TYR A 153 18.08 10.23 -14.82
C TYR A 153 19.51 9.84 -14.44
N VAL A 154 19.97 10.14 -13.23
CA VAL A 154 21.28 9.67 -12.72
C VAL A 154 21.30 8.14 -12.64
N VAL A 155 20.27 7.51 -12.04
CA VAL A 155 20.19 6.05 -11.96
C VAL A 155 20.16 5.41 -13.34
N VAL A 156 19.36 5.94 -14.28
CA VAL A 156 19.28 5.41 -15.64
C VAL A 156 20.61 5.56 -16.39
N LEU A 157 21.27 6.71 -16.31
CA LEU A 157 22.50 6.95 -17.10
C LEU A 157 23.72 6.22 -16.52
N PHE A 158 23.81 6.08 -15.20
CA PHE A 158 25.00 5.52 -14.54
C PHE A 158 24.84 4.05 -14.12
N ILE A 159 23.65 3.61 -13.71
CA ILE A 159 23.44 2.24 -13.17
C ILE A 159 22.96 1.27 -14.26
N TRP A 160 22.05 1.71 -15.13
CA TRP A 160 21.49 0.82 -16.16
C TRP A 160 22.54 0.17 -17.09
N PRO A 161 23.59 0.87 -17.56
CA PRO A 161 24.60 0.24 -18.41
C PRO A 161 25.34 -0.94 -17.77
N HIS A 162 25.43 -0.96 -16.43
CA HIS A 162 26.19 -1.95 -15.68
C HIS A 162 25.35 -3.17 -15.26
N TYR A 163 24.03 -3.01 -15.07
CA TYR A 163 23.16 -4.04 -14.48
C TYR A 163 21.92 -4.40 -15.31
N GLY A 164 21.55 -3.57 -16.29
CA GLY A 164 20.25 -3.63 -16.95
C GLY A 164 20.18 -4.44 -18.24
N VAL A 165 21.23 -5.20 -18.60
CA VAL A 165 21.37 -5.72 -19.95
C VAL A 165 21.63 -7.22 -19.96
N LEU A 166 20.75 -7.96 -20.65
CA LEU A 166 20.98 -9.36 -21.00
C LEU A 166 22.29 -9.46 -21.79
N ASN A 167 23.09 -10.51 -21.60
CA ASN A 167 24.36 -10.68 -22.31
C ASN A 167 24.21 -11.03 -23.81
N VAL A 168 23.01 -10.88 -24.37
CA VAL A 168 22.65 -11.22 -25.75
C VAL A 168 22.19 -10.00 -26.53
N ALA A 169 22.13 -10.12 -27.87
CA ALA A 169 21.57 -9.08 -28.73
C ALA A 169 20.06 -8.97 -28.53
N THR A 170 19.57 -7.77 -28.22
CA THR A 170 18.16 -7.48 -27.97
C THR A 170 17.63 -6.46 -28.98
N TRP A 171 16.31 -6.29 -29.01
CA TRP A 171 15.66 -5.26 -29.83
C TRP A 171 16.14 -3.82 -29.52
N TYR A 172 16.58 -3.56 -28.28
CA TYR A 172 17.04 -2.24 -27.83
C TYR A 172 18.56 -2.03 -27.93
N ALA A 173 19.37 -3.09 -27.87
CA ALA A 173 20.83 -2.98 -27.93
C ALA A 173 21.48 -4.16 -28.68
N VAL A 174 22.42 -3.85 -29.57
CA VAL A 174 23.21 -4.84 -30.32
C VAL A 174 24.70 -4.70 -29.93
N PRO A 175 25.44 -5.80 -29.72
CA PRO A 175 26.88 -5.73 -29.52
C PRO A 175 27.59 -5.14 -30.75
N GLY A 176 28.53 -4.20 -30.58
CA GLY A 176 29.29 -3.63 -31.70
C GLY A 176 30.45 -2.72 -31.29
N GLY A 177 31.64 -2.92 -31.88
CA GLY A 177 32.78 -2.00 -31.82
C GLY A 177 33.30 -1.67 -30.41
N GLY A 178 33.60 -2.68 -29.59
CA GLY A 178 34.10 -2.49 -28.22
C GLY A 178 33.04 -2.06 -27.19
N GLY A 179 31.77 -1.95 -27.59
CA GLY A 179 30.65 -1.61 -26.71
C GLY A 179 29.31 -2.15 -27.23
N ARG A 180 28.20 -1.59 -26.72
CA ARG A 180 26.84 -1.86 -27.21
C ARG A 180 26.30 -0.62 -27.92
N GLN A 181 25.76 -0.80 -29.12
CA GLN A 181 25.09 0.26 -29.86
C GLN A 181 23.58 0.16 -29.64
N LEU A 182 22.97 1.27 -29.21
CA LEU A 182 21.52 1.36 -29.03
C LEU A 182 20.83 1.46 -30.39
N SER A 183 19.77 0.68 -30.58
CA SER A 183 18.86 0.87 -31.71
C SER A 183 18.06 2.17 -31.52
N PRO A 184 17.37 2.69 -32.56
CA PRO A 184 16.44 3.81 -32.40
C PRO A 184 15.38 3.55 -31.31
N ALA A 185 14.90 2.31 -31.21
CA ALA A 185 13.99 1.87 -30.16
C ALA A 185 14.67 1.88 -28.78
N GLY A 186 15.95 1.52 -28.72
CA GLY A 186 16.78 1.60 -27.51
C GLY A 186 16.97 3.02 -26.98
N TRP A 187 17.15 4.02 -27.86
CA TRP A 187 17.19 5.43 -27.44
C TRP A 187 15.88 5.87 -26.78
N TRP A 188 14.73 5.56 -27.39
CA TRP A 188 13.43 5.86 -26.77
C TRP A 188 13.26 5.12 -25.43
N PHE A 189 13.64 3.85 -25.38
CA PHE A 189 13.55 3.03 -24.17
C PHE A 189 14.35 3.63 -23.01
N VAL A 190 15.62 3.96 -23.24
CA VAL A 190 16.54 4.44 -22.19
C VAL A 190 16.20 5.87 -21.75
N TYR A 191 15.80 6.77 -22.65
CA TYR A 191 15.64 8.19 -22.29
C TYR A 191 14.21 8.62 -22.00
N VAL A 192 13.21 7.82 -22.40
CA VAL A 192 11.79 8.14 -22.22
C VAL A 192 11.08 7.07 -21.41
N SER A 193 10.97 5.83 -21.92
CA SER A 193 10.15 4.79 -21.29
C SER A 193 10.66 4.41 -19.90
N LEU A 194 11.97 4.17 -19.77
CA LEU A 194 12.59 3.74 -18.52
C LEU A 194 12.58 4.85 -17.44
N PRO A 195 12.98 6.11 -17.73
CA PRO A 195 12.85 7.20 -16.78
C PRO A 195 11.41 7.45 -16.35
N LEU A 196 10.44 7.37 -17.28
CA LEU A 196 9.03 7.55 -16.96
C LEU A 196 8.54 6.51 -15.94
N PHE A 197 8.94 5.25 -16.10
CA PHE A 197 8.66 4.19 -15.13
C PHE A 197 9.28 4.42 -13.78
N GLN A 198 10.59 4.65 -13.79
CA GLN A 198 11.37 4.77 -12.57
C GLN A 198 10.91 6.00 -11.79
N PHE A 199 10.55 7.07 -12.48
CA PHE A 199 9.94 8.23 -11.87
C PHE A 199 8.63 7.88 -11.15
N ILE A 200 7.71 7.15 -11.79
CA ILE A 200 6.46 6.73 -11.16
C ILE A 200 6.73 5.79 -9.96
N LEU A 201 7.67 4.87 -10.10
CA LEU A 201 8.05 3.92 -9.05
C LEU A 201 8.72 4.60 -7.85
N VAL A 202 9.70 5.47 -8.08
CA VAL A 202 10.39 6.25 -7.04
C VAL A 202 9.41 7.22 -6.37
N ARG A 203 8.51 7.84 -7.13
CA ARG A 203 7.43 8.68 -6.58
C ARG A 203 6.52 7.88 -5.63
N TRP A 204 6.28 6.60 -5.90
CA TRP A 204 5.57 5.71 -4.98
C TRP A 204 6.32 5.51 -3.66
N TYR A 205 7.62 5.21 -3.73
CA TYR A 205 8.43 5.08 -2.52
C TYR A 205 8.53 6.40 -1.74
N PHE A 206 8.57 7.54 -2.43
CA PHE A 206 8.50 8.84 -1.80
C PHE A 206 7.17 9.04 -1.06
N ARG A 207 6.03 8.64 -1.64
CA ARG A 207 4.73 8.67 -0.95
C ARG A 207 4.68 7.73 0.24
N MET A 208 5.26 6.54 0.13
CA MET A 208 5.41 5.65 1.29
C MET A 208 6.22 6.35 2.38
N PHE A 209 7.38 6.93 2.05
CA PHE A 209 8.17 7.70 2.99
C PHE A 209 7.37 8.83 3.66
N LEU A 210 6.57 9.59 2.90
CA LEU A 210 5.67 10.60 3.47
C LEU A 210 4.68 10.02 4.47
N TRP A 211 4.07 8.87 4.14
CA TRP A 211 3.14 8.17 5.01
C TRP A 211 3.82 7.68 6.29
N ILE A 212 5.00 7.05 6.18
CA ILE A 212 5.80 6.59 7.32
C ILE A 212 6.16 7.76 8.22
N ARG A 213 6.64 8.86 7.62
CA ARG A 213 7.02 10.07 8.36
C ARG A 213 5.82 10.70 9.06
N PHE A 214 4.65 10.72 8.42
CA PHE A 214 3.40 11.18 9.03
C PHE A 214 3.01 10.31 10.22
N LEU A 215 2.93 8.97 10.05
CA LEU A 215 2.61 8.05 11.14
C LEU A 215 3.60 8.15 12.30
N TRP A 216 4.88 8.35 12.01
CA TRP A 216 5.91 8.58 13.03
C TRP A 216 5.67 9.86 13.82
N GLN A 217 5.26 10.95 13.17
CA GLN A 217 4.89 12.18 13.87
C GLN A 217 3.63 12.00 14.73
N VAL A 218 2.61 11.30 14.21
CA VAL A 218 1.39 10.99 14.96
C VAL A 218 1.68 10.08 16.16
N ALA A 219 2.56 9.09 16.00
CA ALA A 219 3.01 8.22 17.09
C ALA A 219 3.79 8.97 18.19
N ARG A 220 4.26 10.20 17.94
CA ARG A 220 4.87 11.07 18.96
C ARG A 220 3.85 11.99 19.66
N CYS A 221 2.60 11.99 19.23
CA CYS A 221 1.51 12.64 19.95
C CYS A 221 1.13 11.79 21.18
N THR A 222 0.56 12.44 22.19
CA THR A 222 -0.16 11.71 23.24
C THR A 222 -1.46 11.20 22.63
N LEU A 223 -1.71 9.89 22.72
CA LEU A 223 -2.91 9.27 22.16
C LEU A 223 -3.86 8.86 23.29
N THR A 224 -5.15 9.16 23.13
CA THR A 224 -6.19 8.68 24.03
C THR A 224 -6.69 7.33 23.52
N LEU A 225 -6.10 6.26 24.04
CA LEU A 225 -6.43 4.89 23.66
C LEU A 225 -7.42 4.28 24.67
N VAL A 226 -8.42 3.54 24.17
CA VAL A 226 -9.44 2.89 25.01
C VAL A 226 -9.19 1.37 25.05
N PRO A 227 -8.66 0.80 26.15
CA PRO A 227 -8.27 -0.61 26.19
C PRO A 227 -9.40 -1.61 25.95
N THR A 228 -10.64 -1.22 26.28
CA THR A 228 -11.87 -2.02 26.11
C THR A 228 -12.51 -1.91 24.74
N HIS A 229 -11.89 -1.18 23.80
CA HIS A 229 -12.44 -1.00 22.47
C HIS A 229 -12.54 -2.35 21.72
N PRO A 230 -13.65 -2.63 20.99
CA PRO A 230 -13.92 -3.94 20.39
C PRO A 230 -12.94 -4.37 19.28
N ASP A 231 -12.15 -3.45 18.72
CA ASP A 231 -11.14 -3.75 17.68
C ASP A 231 -9.86 -4.46 18.21
N ARG A 232 -9.75 -4.63 19.53
CA ARG A 232 -8.59 -5.21 20.23
C ARG A 232 -7.27 -4.48 19.98
N VAL A 233 -7.32 -3.24 19.50
CA VAL A 233 -6.15 -2.35 19.29
C VAL A 233 -6.47 -0.93 19.75
N ALA A 234 -7.29 -0.83 20.78
CA ALA A 234 -7.64 0.39 21.50
C ALA A 234 -8.09 1.57 20.61
N GLY A 235 -8.86 1.29 19.56
CA GLY A 235 -9.42 2.29 18.65
C GLY A 235 -8.60 2.52 17.37
N LEU A 236 -7.40 1.96 17.26
CA LEU A 236 -6.50 2.08 16.10
C LEU A 236 -6.78 1.06 14.98
N GLY A 237 -7.89 0.31 15.03
CA GLY A 237 -8.20 -0.77 14.10
C GLY A 237 -8.31 -0.32 12.64
N PHE A 238 -8.66 0.94 12.40
CA PHE A 238 -8.70 1.54 11.06
C PHE A 238 -7.33 1.61 10.37
N LEU A 239 -6.23 1.67 11.14
CA LEU A 239 -4.89 1.60 10.56
C LEU A 239 -4.61 0.21 9.98
N SER A 240 -5.15 -0.84 10.59
CA SER A 240 -5.01 -2.20 10.07
C SER A 240 -5.74 -2.39 8.74
N SER A 241 -6.84 -1.69 8.48
CA SER A 241 -7.56 -1.79 7.20
C SER A 241 -6.93 -0.93 6.10
N SER A 242 -6.11 0.06 6.46
CA SER A 242 -5.41 0.93 5.52
C SER A 242 -4.40 0.19 4.64
N VAL A 243 -3.80 -0.89 5.14
CA VAL A 243 -2.72 -1.61 4.46
C VAL A 243 -3.17 -2.24 3.14
N VAL A 244 -4.46 -2.63 3.05
CA VAL A 244 -5.06 -3.20 1.84
C VAL A 244 -5.15 -2.17 0.72
N ALA A 245 -5.12 -0.86 1.02
CA ALA A 245 -5.06 0.18 -0.01
C ALA A 245 -3.79 0.08 -0.87
N PHE A 246 -2.71 -0.53 -0.35
CA PHE A 246 -1.46 -0.76 -1.07
C PHE A 246 -1.47 -2.04 -1.91
N ALA A 247 -2.58 -2.80 -1.96
CA ALA A 247 -2.68 -4.02 -2.75
C ALA A 247 -2.25 -3.85 -4.23
N PRO A 248 -2.69 -2.81 -4.99
CA PRO A 248 -2.26 -2.67 -6.37
C PRO A 248 -0.76 -2.34 -6.50
N LEU A 249 -0.16 -1.69 -5.50
CA LEU A 249 1.28 -1.43 -5.44
C LEU A 249 2.06 -2.74 -5.25
N LEU A 250 1.58 -3.63 -4.38
CA LEU A 250 2.18 -4.95 -4.15
C LEU A 250 2.05 -5.84 -5.38
N ALA A 251 0.87 -5.86 -6.01
CA ALA A 251 0.65 -6.55 -7.28
C ALA A 251 1.58 -6.03 -8.37
N ALA A 252 1.79 -4.72 -8.46
CA ALA A 252 2.73 -4.13 -9.42
C ALA A 252 4.16 -4.67 -9.21
N HIS A 253 4.65 -4.74 -7.98
CA HIS A 253 5.97 -5.32 -7.71
C HIS A 253 6.03 -6.81 -8.00
N GLY A 254 4.97 -7.56 -7.70
CA GLY A 254 4.83 -8.96 -8.09
C GLY A 254 4.94 -9.15 -9.60
N THR A 255 4.26 -8.31 -10.39
CA THR A 255 4.34 -8.37 -11.86
C THR A 255 5.75 -8.01 -12.37
N LEU A 256 6.40 -7.01 -11.77
CA LEU A 256 7.77 -6.63 -12.13
C LEU A 256 8.75 -7.79 -11.90
N LEU A 257 8.63 -8.45 -10.74
CA LEU A 257 9.43 -9.62 -10.39
C LEU A 257 9.13 -10.79 -11.35
N ALA A 258 7.86 -11.07 -11.62
CA ALA A 258 7.45 -12.13 -12.53
C ALA A 258 8.00 -11.92 -13.95
N GLY A 259 7.90 -10.70 -14.50
CA GLY A 259 8.45 -10.38 -15.82
C GLY A 259 9.97 -10.58 -15.90
N ALA A 260 10.70 -10.10 -14.89
CA ALA A 260 12.16 -10.25 -14.82
C ALA A 260 12.59 -11.72 -14.70
N ILE A 261 11.89 -12.52 -13.89
CA ILE A 261 12.17 -13.96 -13.76
C ILE A 261 11.81 -14.69 -15.07
N ALA A 262 10.66 -14.37 -15.69
CA ALA A 262 10.21 -14.99 -16.93
C ALA A 262 11.27 -14.88 -18.03
N ASN A 263 11.80 -13.67 -18.26
CA ASN A 263 12.83 -13.45 -19.28
C ASN A 263 14.07 -14.33 -19.05
N ARG A 264 14.54 -14.45 -17.80
CA ARG A 264 15.70 -15.29 -17.48
C ARG A 264 15.42 -16.78 -17.67
N ILE A 265 14.21 -17.23 -17.35
CA ILE A 265 13.81 -18.63 -17.59
C ILE A 265 13.79 -18.92 -19.10
N PHE A 266 13.11 -18.07 -19.90
CA PHE A 266 12.90 -18.34 -21.32
C PHE A 266 14.12 -18.07 -22.21
N PHE A 267 14.98 -17.09 -21.87
CA PHE A 267 16.10 -16.69 -22.72
C PHE A 267 17.48 -17.07 -22.17
N GLU A 268 17.61 -17.30 -20.87
CA GLU A 268 18.89 -17.68 -20.24
C GLU A 268 18.89 -19.10 -19.68
N GLY A 269 17.79 -19.86 -19.81
CA GLY A 269 17.67 -21.22 -19.33
C GLY A 269 17.67 -21.34 -17.79
N ALA A 270 17.38 -20.25 -17.08
CA ALA A 270 17.31 -20.23 -15.63
C ALA A 270 16.12 -21.07 -15.12
N THR A 271 16.17 -21.47 -13.85
CA THR A 271 15.05 -22.18 -13.20
C THR A 271 14.41 -21.31 -12.13
N LEU A 272 13.09 -21.43 -11.93
CA LEU A 272 12.37 -20.62 -10.93
C LEU A 272 12.95 -20.75 -9.51
N LEU A 273 13.47 -21.94 -9.15
CA LEU A 273 14.08 -22.18 -7.84
C LEU A 273 15.33 -21.34 -7.57
N GLN A 274 16.04 -20.90 -8.62
CA GLN A 274 17.20 -20.01 -8.46
C GLN A 274 16.79 -18.65 -7.88
N PHE A 275 15.54 -18.21 -8.09
CA PHE A 275 15.03 -16.91 -7.64
C PHE A 275 14.29 -16.96 -6.29
N LYS A 276 14.37 -18.08 -5.56
CA LYS A 276 13.64 -18.26 -4.29
C LYS A 276 14.00 -17.17 -3.28
N VAL A 277 15.28 -16.82 -3.18
CA VAL A 277 15.77 -15.81 -2.22
C VAL A 277 15.23 -14.44 -2.60
N GLU A 278 15.28 -14.08 -3.88
CA GLU A 278 14.78 -12.82 -4.43
C GLU A 278 13.28 -12.68 -4.19
N ILE A 279 12.50 -13.74 -4.43
CA ILE A 279 11.06 -13.75 -4.14
C ILE A 279 10.80 -13.50 -2.66
N ILE A 280 11.48 -14.21 -1.76
CA ILE A 280 11.33 -14.04 -0.31
C ILE A 280 11.71 -12.63 0.12
N VAL A 281 12.84 -12.11 -0.37
CA VAL A 281 13.34 -10.78 -0.03
C VAL A 281 12.37 -9.70 -0.51
N VAL A 282 11.85 -9.80 -1.74
CA VAL A 282 10.87 -8.83 -2.26
C VAL A 282 9.58 -8.85 -1.45
N VAL A 283 9.03 -10.04 -1.15
CA VAL A 283 7.81 -10.16 -0.33
C VAL A 283 8.07 -9.59 1.08
N ALA A 284 9.15 -9.99 1.73
CA ALA A 284 9.49 -9.51 3.07
C ALA A 284 9.72 -7.99 3.10
N PHE A 285 10.41 -7.45 2.11
CA PHE A 285 10.64 -6.01 1.97
C PHE A 285 9.33 -5.24 1.78
N LEU A 286 8.45 -5.69 0.89
CA LEU A 286 7.17 -5.02 0.65
C LEU A 286 6.23 -5.09 1.87
N LEU A 287 6.18 -6.24 2.54
CA LEU A 287 5.45 -6.39 3.80
C LEU A 287 6.03 -5.45 4.87
N LEU A 288 7.36 -5.35 4.98
CA LEU A 288 8.01 -4.43 5.92
C LEU A 288 7.68 -2.96 5.60
N VAL A 289 7.72 -2.57 4.33
CA VAL A 289 7.43 -1.19 3.90
C VAL A 289 5.97 -0.80 4.19
N VAL A 290 5.02 -1.73 4.07
CA VAL A 290 3.59 -1.48 4.30
C VAL A 290 3.19 -1.64 5.77
N LEU A 291 3.67 -2.69 6.45
CA LEU A 291 3.28 -3.04 7.82
C LEU A 291 4.21 -2.48 8.89
N GLY A 292 5.50 -2.32 8.59
CA GLY A 292 6.48 -1.74 9.50
C GLY A 292 6.08 -0.39 10.11
N PRO A 293 5.45 0.53 9.37
CA PRO A 293 5.00 1.83 9.91
C PRO A 293 3.95 1.70 11.01
N LEU A 294 3.19 0.60 11.02
CA LEU A 294 2.18 0.33 12.05
C LEU A 294 2.80 -0.06 13.40
N LEU A 295 4.03 -0.57 13.39
CA LEU A 295 4.79 -0.91 14.61
C LEU A 295 5.16 0.34 15.44
N LEU A 296 5.10 1.53 14.84
CA LEU A 296 5.32 2.80 15.53
C LEU A 296 4.32 3.03 16.68
N PHE A 297 3.15 2.38 16.64
CA PHE A 297 2.11 2.48 17.68
C PHE A 297 2.22 1.42 18.77
N THR A 298 3.17 0.47 18.66
CA THR A 298 3.35 -0.61 19.64
C THR A 298 3.60 -0.12 21.07
N PRO A 299 4.43 0.91 21.32
CA PRO A 299 4.63 1.44 22.67
C PRO A 299 3.34 1.96 23.32
N HIS A 300 2.50 2.65 22.55
CA HIS A 300 1.21 3.18 23.00
C HIS A 300 0.23 2.06 23.32
N LEU A 301 0.10 1.07 22.43
CA LEU A 301 -0.75 -0.11 22.65
C LEU A 301 -0.29 -0.91 23.87
N ALA A 302 1.01 -1.08 24.05
CA ALA A 302 1.57 -1.77 25.21
C ALA A 302 1.31 -1.02 26.52
N ALA A 303 1.42 0.31 26.52
CA ALA A 303 1.09 1.15 27.67
C ALA A 303 -0.41 1.07 28.01
N ALA A 304 -1.28 1.22 27.01
CA ALA A 304 -2.72 1.11 27.17
C ALA A 304 -3.15 -0.26 27.70
N ARG A 305 -2.55 -1.36 27.22
CA ARG A 305 -2.83 -2.70 27.74
C ARG A 305 -2.39 -2.86 29.20
N ARG A 306 -1.21 -2.35 29.57
CA ARG A 306 -0.72 -2.43 30.97
C ARG A 306 -1.63 -1.65 31.93
N VAL A 307 -2.00 -0.43 31.56
CA VAL A 307 -2.93 0.40 32.34
C VAL A 307 -4.29 -0.28 32.44
N GLY A 308 -4.84 -0.73 31.30
CA GLY A 308 -6.12 -1.44 31.26
C GLY A 308 -6.13 -2.69 32.13
N LEU A 309 -5.12 -3.57 32.04
CA LEU A 309 -5.06 -4.78 32.85
C LEU A 309 -5.05 -4.47 34.36
N ARG A 310 -4.35 -3.41 34.77
CA ARG A 310 -4.30 -2.98 36.18
C ARG A 310 -5.64 -2.41 36.65
N GLU A 311 -6.22 -1.49 35.90
CA GLU A 311 -7.46 -0.79 36.27
C GLU A 311 -8.66 -1.74 36.24
N TYR A 312 -8.85 -2.46 35.13
CA TYR A 312 -9.93 -3.43 35.00
C TYR A 312 -9.73 -4.65 35.90
N GLY A 313 -8.49 -5.05 36.19
CA GLY A 313 -8.22 -6.08 37.18
C GLY A 313 -8.59 -5.66 38.60
N THR A 314 -8.33 -4.39 38.97
CA THR A 314 -8.74 -3.84 40.27
C THR A 314 -10.26 -3.74 40.37
N LEU A 315 -10.92 -3.29 39.30
CA LEU A 315 -12.38 -3.23 39.21
C LEU A 315 -13.01 -4.63 39.33
N ALA A 316 -12.48 -5.61 38.58
CA ALA A 316 -12.90 -7.00 38.65
C ALA A 316 -12.78 -7.56 40.06
N GLN A 317 -11.64 -7.34 40.72
CA GLN A 317 -11.42 -7.82 42.08
C GLN A 317 -12.41 -7.23 43.09
N ARG A 318 -12.71 -5.92 42.98
CA ARG A 318 -13.68 -5.26 43.86
C ARG A 318 -15.09 -5.82 43.64
N TYR A 319 -15.52 -5.86 42.38
CA TYR A 319 -16.85 -6.33 42.02
C TYR A 319 -17.08 -7.80 42.39
N VAL A 320 -16.12 -8.69 42.10
CA VAL A 320 -16.21 -10.11 42.44
C VAL A 320 -16.26 -10.33 43.94
N ARG A 321 -15.53 -9.53 44.73
CA ARG A 321 -15.58 -9.61 46.19
C ARG A 321 -16.95 -9.19 46.74
N GLU A 322 -17.47 -8.06 46.28
CA GLU A 322 -18.80 -7.59 46.68
C GLU A 322 -19.90 -8.58 46.26
N PHE A 323 -19.75 -9.21 45.10
CA PHE A 323 -20.63 -10.28 44.64
C PHE A 323 -20.56 -11.53 45.54
N ASP A 324 -19.35 -12.01 45.90
CA ASP A 324 -19.17 -13.14 46.84
C ASP A 324 -19.80 -12.84 48.19
N ASP A 325 -19.52 -11.67 48.75
CA ASP A 325 -20.04 -11.25 50.05
C ASP A 325 -21.58 -11.19 50.05
N LYS A 326 -22.19 -10.59 49.02
CA LYS A 326 -23.66 -10.49 48.89
C LYS A 326 -24.30 -11.87 48.67
N TRP A 327 -23.88 -12.59 47.64
CA TRP A 327 -24.62 -13.74 47.13
C TRP A 327 -24.14 -15.10 47.64
N LEU A 328 -22.85 -15.25 47.94
CA LEU A 328 -22.25 -16.53 48.37
C LEU A 328 -22.06 -16.61 49.89
N ARG A 329 -21.87 -15.48 50.58
CA ARG A 329 -21.77 -15.41 52.06
C ARG A 329 -23.10 -15.12 52.76
N GLY A 330 -24.18 -14.95 52.00
CA GLY A 330 -25.53 -14.82 52.55
C GLY A 330 -25.91 -13.42 53.07
N HIS A 331 -25.27 -12.37 52.56
CA HIS A 331 -25.60 -10.97 52.92
C HIS A 331 -26.61 -10.32 51.95
N ALA A 332 -27.27 -11.09 51.09
CA ALA A 332 -28.34 -10.61 50.23
C ALA A 332 -29.58 -10.20 51.04
N SER A 333 -30.34 -9.23 50.54
CA SER A 333 -31.56 -8.78 51.21
C SER A 333 -32.64 -9.89 51.19
N ALA A 334 -33.46 -9.94 52.24
CA ALA A 334 -34.52 -10.95 52.34
C ALA A 334 -35.48 -10.87 51.15
N GLY A 335 -35.58 -11.95 50.39
CA GLY A 335 -36.47 -12.06 49.22
C GLY A 335 -35.85 -11.64 47.88
N GLU A 336 -34.58 -11.23 47.84
CA GLU A 336 -33.88 -10.92 46.57
C GLU A 336 -33.40 -12.23 45.89
N PRO A 337 -33.95 -12.61 44.71
CA PRO A 337 -33.54 -13.83 44.03
C PRO A 337 -32.22 -13.63 43.28
N LEU A 338 -31.28 -14.57 43.45
CA LEU A 338 -30.02 -14.60 42.70
C LEU A 338 -30.29 -14.74 41.18
N LEU A 339 -31.14 -15.70 40.81
CA LEU A 339 -31.53 -15.94 39.42
C LEU A 339 -32.42 -14.79 38.91
N GLY A 340 -32.00 -14.17 37.81
CA GLY A 340 -32.67 -13.00 37.23
C GLY A 340 -32.17 -11.66 37.79
N SER A 341 -31.21 -11.66 38.72
CA SER A 341 -30.55 -10.43 39.18
C SER A 341 -29.67 -9.82 38.09
N ALA A 342 -29.60 -8.48 38.05
CA ALA A 342 -28.68 -7.75 37.18
C ALA A 342 -27.20 -7.95 37.55
N ASP A 343 -26.93 -8.42 38.78
CA ASP A 343 -25.58 -8.66 39.30
C ASP A 343 -24.89 -9.81 38.58
N ILE A 344 -25.60 -10.91 38.26
CA ILE A 344 -25.03 -12.03 37.48
C ILE A 344 -24.65 -11.57 36.07
N GLN A 345 -25.51 -10.78 35.42
CA GLN A 345 -25.22 -10.25 34.09
C GLN A 345 -24.02 -9.30 34.12
N SER A 346 -23.98 -8.39 35.09
CA SER A 346 -22.89 -7.45 35.29
C SER A 346 -21.56 -8.15 35.57
N LEU A 347 -21.56 -9.26 36.33
CA LEU A 347 -20.39 -10.11 36.54
C LEU A 347 -19.87 -10.70 35.22
N ALA A 348 -20.77 -11.18 34.36
CA ALA A 348 -20.41 -11.69 33.04
C ALA A 348 -19.88 -10.58 32.11
N ASP A 349 -20.52 -9.40 32.09
CA ASP A 349 -20.11 -8.25 31.28
C ASP A 349 -18.75 -7.69 31.71
N LEU A 350 -18.44 -7.73 33.01
CA LEU A 350 -17.12 -7.40 33.55
C LEU A 350 -16.06 -8.39 33.08
N GLY A 351 -16.37 -9.69 33.09
CA GLY A 351 -15.53 -10.74 32.52
C GLY A 351 -15.24 -10.47 31.03
N ASN A 352 -16.28 -10.20 30.24
CA ASN A 352 -16.15 -9.86 28.81
C ASN A 352 -15.28 -8.62 28.58
N SER A 353 -15.46 -7.57 29.40
CA SER A 353 -14.68 -6.33 29.33
C SER A 353 -13.20 -6.59 29.66
N PHE A 354 -12.92 -7.38 30.68
CA PHE A 354 -11.55 -7.77 31.05
C PHE A 354 -10.89 -8.63 29.95
N GLU A 355 -11.64 -9.55 29.34
CA GLU A 355 -11.16 -10.36 28.22
C GLU A 355 -10.79 -9.54 26.98
N LEU A 356 -11.50 -8.45 26.68
CA LEU A 356 -11.14 -7.52 25.61
C LEU A 356 -9.77 -6.89 25.85
N VAL A 357 -9.52 -6.43 27.09
CA VAL A 357 -8.22 -5.87 27.49
C VAL A 357 -7.13 -6.95 27.46
N ARG A 358 -7.45 -8.15 27.95
CA ARG A 358 -6.52 -9.29 27.95
C ARG A 358 -6.14 -9.74 26.54
N SER A 359 -7.08 -9.72 25.61
CA SER A 359 -6.87 -10.09 24.19
C SER A 359 -6.38 -8.94 23.31
N MET A 360 -6.10 -7.77 23.88
CA MET A 360 -5.56 -6.62 23.16
C MET A 360 -4.21 -6.93 22.50
N ARG A 361 -4.11 -6.59 21.21
CA ARG A 361 -2.92 -6.79 20.37
C ARG A 361 -1.90 -5.66 20.55
N MET A 362 -0.63 -6.01 20.38
CA MET A 362 0.51 -5.08 20.52
C MET A 362 0.84 -4.28 19.26
N ALA A 363 0.23 -4.63 18.13
CA ALA A 363 0.38 -3.90 16.88
C ALA A 363 -0.96 -3.98 16.12
N PRO A 364 -1.31 -2.94 15.34
CA PRO A 364 -2.50 -2.96 14.50
C PRO A 364 -2.24 -3.75 13.21
N ILE A 365 -1.78 -5.00 13.36
CA ILE A 365 -1.47 -5.91 12.27
C ILE A 365 -2.26 -7.21 12.49
N THR A 366 -3.01 -7.62 11.48
CA THR A 366 -3.76 -8.89 11.47
C THR A 366 -3.00 -9.96 10.68
N ARG A 367 -3.18 -11.23 11.04
CA ARG A 367 -2.63 -12.36 10.27
C ARG A 367 -3.23 -12.38 8.86
N ASP A 368 -4.52 -12.09 8.75
CA ASP A 368 -5.23 -12.01 7.47
C ASP A 368 -4.63 -10.95 6.54
N ALA A 369 -4.25 -9.78 7.07
CA ALA A 369 -3.60 -8.75 6.27
C ALA A 369 -2.22 -9.21 5.76
N ILE A 370 -1.42 -9.87 6.61
CA ILE A 370 -0.11 -10.42 6.19
C ILE A 370 -0.30 -11.43 5.06
N LEU A 371 -1.22 -12.39 5.23
CA LEU A 371 -1.49 -13.42 4.23
C LEU A 371 -2.03 -12.81 2.94
N GLN A 372 -3.00 -11.89 3.03
CA GLN A 372 -3.60 -11.23 1.88
C GLN A 372 -2.55 -10.45 1.07
N LEU A 373 -1.71 -9.66 1.74
CA LEU A 373 -0.66 -8.87 1.07
C LEU A 373 0.43 -9.77 0.45
N ALA A 374 0.82 -10.86 1.13
CA ALA A 374 1.75 -11.84 0.59
C ALA A 374 1.18 -12.53 -0.67
N VAL A 375 -0.08 -12.96 -0.61
CA VAL A 375 -0.79 -13.57 -1.74
C VAL A 375 -0.88 -12.59 -2.92
N ILE A 376 -1.27 -11.33 -2.69
CA ILE A 376 -1.33 -10.31 -3.74
C ILE A 376 0.03 -10.09 -4.42
N THR A 377 1.11 -10.11 -3.63
CA THR A 377 2.48 -9.96 -4.16
C THR A 377 2.93 -11.17 -4.97
N LEU A 378 2.56 -12.38 -4.54
CA LEU A 378 2.98 -13.64 -5.15
C LEU A 378 2.09 -14.08 -6.32
N LEU A 379 0.85 -13.61 -6.37
CA LEU A 379 -0.12 -13.99 -7.41
C LEU A 379 0.43 -13.81 -8.84
N PRO A 380 1.12 -12.71 -9.18
CA PRO A 380 1.70 -12.55 -10.52
C PRO A 380 2.87 -13.49 -10.82
N VAL A 381 3.53 -14.04 -9.80
CA VAL A 381 4.64 -15.02 -9.95
C VAL A 381 4.09 -16.43 -10.15
N ALA A 382 2.87 -16.73 -9.69
CA ALA A 382 2.27 -18.05 -9.75
C ALA A 382 2.25 -18.72 -11.14
N PRO A 383 1.99 -18.00 -12.27
CA PRO A 383 2.05 -18.61 -13.60
C PRO A 383 3.41 -19.22 -13.95
N LEU A 384 4.51 -18.75 -13.35
CA LEU A 384 5.85 -19.29 -13.58
C LEU A 384 6.02 -20.70 -12.98
N LEU A 385 5.14 -21.13 -12.07
CA LEU A 385 5.14 -22.52 -11.61
C LEU A 385 4.88 -23.51 -12.75
N LEU A 386 4.18 -23.07 -13.80
CA LEU A 386 3.90 -23.89 -14.99
C LEU A 386 5.14 -24.18 -15.83
N THR A 387 6.26 -23.48 -15.59
CA THR A 387 7.54 -23.83 -16.23
C THR A 387 8.24 -25.00 -15.54
N MET A 388 7.78 -25.40 -14.36
CA MET A 388 8.34 -26.51 -13.58
C MET A 388 7.38 -27.70 -13.43
N ILE A 389 6.09 -27.43 -13.34
CA ILE A 389 5.04 -28.41 -13.06
C ILE A 389 3.97 -28.27 -14.14
N SER A 390 3.47 -29.39 -14.66
CA SER A 390 2.36 -29.34 -15.62
C SER A 390 1.08 -28.79 -14.96
N LEU A 391 0.21 -28.15 -15.74
CA LEU A 391 -1.07 -27.64 -15.24
C LEU A 391 -1.92 -28.74 -14.59
N GLU A 392 -1.90 -29.95 -15.16
CA GLU A 392 -2.62 -31.11 -14.62
C GLU A 392 -2.13 -31.51 -13.24
N GLU A 393 -0.81 -31.58 -13.04
CA GLU A 393 -0.22 -31.92 -11.76
C GLU A 393 -0.49 -30.83 -10.71
N LEU A 394 -0.46 -29.56 -11.11
CA LEU A 394 -0.77 -28.43 -10.23
C LEU A 394 -2.24 -28.47 -9.77
N LEU A 395 -3.19 -28.75 -10.67
CA LEU A 395 -4.60 -28.92 -10.34
C LEU A 395 -4.83 -30.13 -9.42
N LYS A 396 -4.17 -31.27 -9.68
CA LYS A 396 -4.23 -32.46 -8.82
C LYS A 396 -3.78 -32.15 -7.39
N ARG A 397 -2.64 -31.45 -7.23
CA ARG A 397 -2.12 -31.03 -5.92
C ARG A 397 -3.06 -30.06 -5.20
N LEU A 398 -3.68 -29.13 -5.93
CA LEU A 398 -4.58 -28.14 -5.34
C LEU A 398 -5.88 -28.78 -4.83
N VAL A 399 -6.43 -29.73 -5.56
CA VAL A 399 -7.59 -30.53 -5.13
C VAL A 399 -7.26 -31.35 -3.87
N GLN A 400 -6.07 -31.97 -3.80
CA GLN A 400 -5.62 -32.74 -2.62
C GLN A 400 -5.42 -31.90 -1.35
N VAL A 401 -5.24 -30.59 -1.46
CA VAL A 401 -5.09 -29.69 -0.30
C VAL A 401 -6.45 -29.17 0.17
N LEU A 402 -7.44 -29.10 -0.72
CA LEU A 402 -8.79 -28.60 -0.43
C LEU A 402 -9.76 -29.69 0.07
N LEU A 403 -9.49 -30.95 -0.28
CA LEU A 403 -10.16 -32.15 0.24
C LEU A 403 -9.37 -32.69 1.43
#